data_AF-A0A7K4GZN2-F1
#
_entry.id   AF-A0A7K4GZN2-F1
#
_cell.length_a   1.000
_cell.length_b   1.000
_cell.length_c   1.000
_cell.angle_alpha   90.00
_cell.angle_beta   90.00
_cell.angle_gamma   90.00
#
_symmetry.space_group_name_H-M   'P 1'
#
loop_
_entity.id
_entity.type
_entity.pdbx_description
1 polymer ?
#
loop_
_entity_poly.entity_id
_entity_poly.type
_entity_poly.pdbx_seq_one_letter_code
_entity_poly.pdbx_strand_id
1 'polypeptide(L)'
;MPSSEQEKFIEEVANLIDKWSFEQCAYCNDGTLVSIDGMLDFKCSKCGKTMNPIEYLGEIAKIVFNYRENQTNPKKLHNIN
;
A
#
# COMPACT_ATOMS: atom_id res chain seq x y z
N MET A 1 9.69 -22.06 5.54
CA MET A 1 9.69 -20.64 5.97
C MET A 1 9.56 -19.79 4.72
N PRO A 2 8.78 -18.70 4.74
CA PRO A 2 8.69 -17.81 3.59
C PRO A 2 10.07 -17.20 3.28
N SER A 3 10.32 -16.81 2.03
CA SER A 3 11.53 -16.03 1.71
C SER A 3 11.43 -14.61 2.28
N SER A 4 12.55 -13.92 2.44
CA SER A 4 12.55 -12.51 2.87
C SER A 4 11.70 -11.60 1.97
N GLU A 5 11.58 -11.95 0.68
CA GLU A 5 10.71 -11.24 -0.27
C GLU A 5 9.23 -11.54 -0.03
N GLN A 6 8.89 -12.78 0.33
CA GLN A 6 7.52 -13.15 0.71
C GLN A 6 7.10 -12.48 2.02
N GLU A 7 7.99 -12.44 3.01
CA GLU A 7 7.77 -11.75 4.28
C GLU A 7 7.51 -10.26 4.04
N LYS A 8 8.37 -9.59 3.27
CA LYS A 8 8.18 -8.19 2.90
C LYS A 8 6.86 -7.94 2.16
N PHE A 9 6.50 -8.81 1.22
CA PHE A 9 5.22 -8.71 0.51
C PHE A 9 4.02 -8.81 1.47
N ILE A 10 4.05 -9.78 2.40
CA ILE A 10 3.00 -9.95 3.41
C ILE A 10 2.92 -8.70 4.29
N GLU A 11 4.05 -8.18 4.77
CA GLU A 11 4.11 -6.97 5.60
C GLU A 11 3.53 -5.74 4.89
N GLU A 12 3.89 -5.52 3.62
CA GLU A 12 3.40 -4.37 2.85
C GLU A 12 1.88 -4.43 2.62
N VAL A 13 1.34 -5.61 2.30
CA VAL A 13 -0.11 -5.80 2.14
C VAL A 13 -0.84 -5.66 3.47
N ALA A 14 -0.35 -6.29 4.53
CA ALA A 14 -0.96 -6.21 5.86
C ALA A 14 -1.01 -4.76 6.36
N ASN A 15 0.06 -4.01 6.18
CA ASN A 15 0.11 -2.59 6.55
C ASN A 15 -0.95 -1.74 5.82
N LEU A 16 -1.26 -2.02 4.54
CA LEU A 16 -2.36 -1.31 3.87
C LEU A 16 -3.74 -1.71 4.38
N ILE A 17 -3.93 -2.98 4.74
CA ILE A 17 -5.18 -3.46 5.35
C ILE A 17 -5.39 -2.81 6.72
N ASP A 18 -4.34 -2.72 7.53
CA ASP A 18 -4.37 -2.04 8.83
C ASP A 18 -4.71 -0.56 8.65
N LYS A 19 -4.03 0.12 7.71
CA LYS A 19 -4.32 1.52 7.40
C LYS A 19 -5.78 1.73 6.99
N TRP A 20 -6.33 0.83 6.19
CA TRP A 20 -7.73 0.90 5.80
C TRP A 20 -8.66 0.72 7.00
N SER A 21 -8.34 -0.22 7.90
CA SER A 21 -9.15 -0.53 9.09
C SER A 21 -9.16 0.57 10.14
N PHE A 22 -8.10 1.39 10.20
CA PHE A 22 -7.92 2.44 11.20
C PHE A 22 -8.01 3.86 10.64
N GLU A 23 -8.68 4.03 9.50
CA GLU A 23 -8.89 5.34 8.87
C GLU A 23 -7.57 6.12 8.66
N GLN A 24 -6.56 5.43 8.13
CA GLN A 24 -5.25 5.99 7.80
C GLN A 24 -4.98 5.97 6.29
N CYS A 25 -4.30 6.99 5.81
CA CYS A 25 -3.99 7.21 4.40
C CYS A 25 -3.15 6.08 3.79
N ALA A 26 -3.64 5.52 2.67
CA ALA A 26 -2.92 4.53 1.89
C ALA A 26 -1.56 5.03 1.37
N TYR A 27 -1.44 6.33 1.08
CA TYR A 27 -0.28 6.91 0.37
C TYR A 27 0.86 7.39 1.25
N CYS A 28 0.61 7.67 2.53
CA CYS A 28 1.64 8.24 3.41
C CYS A 28 1.57 7.65 4.80
N ASN A 29 2.71 7.63 5.49
CA ASN A 29 2.76 7.21 6.88
C ASN A 29 2.24 8.32 7.78
N ASP A 30 1.53 7.93 8.84
CA ASP A 30 0.94 8.81 9.86
C ASP A 30 -0.10 9.80 9.31
N GLY A 31 -0.63 9.56 8.12
CA GLY A 31 -1.69 10.38 7.55
C GLY A 31 -3.04 9.93 8.07
N THR A 32 -3.65 10.64 9.02
CA THR A 32 -5.01 10.33 9.48
C THR A 32 -6.04 10.86 8.49
N LEU A 33 -7.10 10.10 8.27
CA LEU A 33 -8.24 10.53 7.49
C LEU A 33 -9.16 11.42 8.31
N VAL A 34 -9.62 12.50 7.69
CA VAL A 34 -10.62 13.40 8.23
C VAL A 34 -11.81 13.45 7.27
N SER A 35 -13.03 13.46 7.80
CA SER A 35 -14.22 13.64 6.98
C SER A 35 -14.19 15.01 6.31
N ILE A 36 -14.58 15.07 5.04
CA ILE A 36 -14.83 16.35 4.37
C ILE A 36 -16.26 16.76 4.73
N ASP A 37 -16.44 17.92 5.36
CA ASP A 37 -17.76 18.41 5.78
C ASP A 37 -18.76 18.39 4.61
N GLY A 38 -19.89 17.71 4.83
CA GLY A 38 -20.96 17.57 3.83
C GLY A 38 -20.74 16.50 2.77
N MET A 39 -19.67 15.70 2.85
CA MET A 39 -19.40 14.58 1.94
C MET A 39 -19.15 13.27 2.71
N LEU A 40 -19.46 12.13 2.09
CA LEU A 40 -19.07 10.79 2.57
C LEU A 40 -17.60 10.46 2.26
N ASP A 41 -16.85 11.46 1.78
CA ASP A 41 -15.46 11.32 1.38
C ASP A 41 -14.52 11.69 2.52
N PHE A 42 -13.43 10.94 2.64
CA PHE A 42 -12.37 11.20 3.60
C PHE A 42 -11.18 11.84 2.89
N LYS A 43 -10.48 12.76 3.56
CA LYS A 43 -9.24 13.36 3.08
C LYS A 43 -8.11 13.07 4.06
N CYS A 44 -6.93 12.75 3.57
CA CYS A 44 -5.76 12.68 4.41
C CYS A 44 -5.38 14.09 4.91
N SER A 45 -5.29 14.25 6.23
CA SER A 45 -4.85 15.48 6.89
C SER A 45 -3.41 15.88 6.53
N LYS A 46 -2.55 14.92 6.17
CA LYS A 46 -1.12 15.14 5.88
C LYS A 46 -0.83 15.42 4.41
N CYS A 47 -1.33 14.57 3.50
CA CYS A 47 -1.03 14.69 2.07
C CYS A 47 -2.18 15.31 1.25
N GLY A 48 -3.35 15.54 1.86
CA GLY A 48 -4.49 16.17 1.21
C GLY A 48 -5.17 15.34 0.13
N LYS A 49 -4.80 14.07 -0.08
CA LYS A 49 -5.48 13.19 -1.03
C LYS A 49 -6.80 12.69 -0.44
N THR A 50 -7.81 12.55 -1.28
CA THR A 50 -9.10 11.91 -0.93
C THR A 50 -8.94 10.40 -0.89
N MET A 51 -9.47 9.75 0.13
CA MET A 51 -9.49 8.29 0.28
C MET A 51 -10.92 7.78 0.16
N ASN A 52 -11.09 6.81 -0.72
CA ASN A 52 -12.18 5.87 -0.72
C ASN A 52 -11.60 4.44 -0.85
N PRO A 53 -12.44 3.38 -0.82
CA PRO A 53 -11.98 2.01 -0.96
C PRO A 53 -11.09 1.71 -2.19
N ILE A 54 -11.30 2.40 -3.31
CA ILE A 54 -10.57 2.15 -4.56
C ILE A 54 -9.09 2.51 -4.42
N GLU A 55 -8.75 3.54 -3.65
CA GLU A 55 -7.37 3.97 -3.46
C GLU A 55 -6.56 2.93 -2.67
N TYR A 56 -7.17 2.31 -1.64
CA TYR A 56 -6.53 1.21 -0.92
C TYR A 56 -6.32 -0.01 -1.81
N LEU A 57 -7.34 -0.40 -2.59
CA LEU A 57 -7.23 -1.50 -3.55
C LEU A 57 -6.14 -1.22 -4.60
N GLY A 58 -6.05 0.02 -5.06
CA GLY A 58 -5.02 0.46 -6.01
C GLY A 58 -3.60 0.32 -5.45
N GLU A 59 -3.36 0.73 -4.20
CA GLU A 59 -2.05 0.58 -3.57
C GLU A 59 -1.71 -0.90 -3.30
N ILE A 60 -2.68 -1.72 -2.88
CA ILE A 60 -2.50 -3.17 -2.75
C ILE A 60 -2.15 -3.80 -4.11
N ALA A 61 -2.86 -3.41 -5.18
CA ALA A 61 -2.61 -3.93 -6.52
C ALA A 61 -1.19 -3.62 -7.01
N LYS A 62 -0.64 -2.44 -6.68
CA LYS A 62 0.75 -2.08 -7.00
C LYS A 62 1.75 -2.99 -6.29
N ILE A 63 1.54 -3.28 -5.00
CA ILE A 63 2.39 -4.20 -4.24
C ILE A 63 2.35 -5.60 -4.87
N VAL A 64 1.15 -6.11 -5.17
CA VAL A 64 0.97 -7.42 -5.82
C VAL A 64 1.63 -7.48 -7.19
N PHE A 65 1.47 -6.43 -8.00
CA PHE A 65 2.09 -6.34 -9.32
C PHE A 65 3.62 -6.35 -9.20
N ASN A 66 4.19 -5.51 -8.34
CA ASN A 66 5.64 -5.43 -8.13
C ASN A 66 6.22 -6.75 -7.61
N TYR A 67 5.54 -7.40 -6.67
CA TYR A 67 5.95 -8.71 -6.19
C TYR A 67 5.97 -9.74 -7.33
N ARG A 68 4.91 -9.81 -8.16
CA ARG A 68 4.85 -10.72 -9.30
C ARG A 68 5.95 -10.46 -10.34
N GLU A 69 6.17 -9.20 -10.72
CA GLU A 69 7.20 -8.83 -11.70
C GLU A 69 8.63 -9.14 -11.22
N ASN A 70 8.88 -9.02 -9.92
CA ASN A 70 10.17 -9.37 -9.34
C ASN A 70 10.38 -10.90 -9.26
N GLN A 71 9.31 -11.69 -9.15
CA GLN A 71 9.38 -13.15 -9.20
C GLN A 71 9.53 -13.70 -10.63
N THR A 72 9.03 -13.00 -11.65
CA THR A 72 9.04 -13.45 -13.06
C THR A 72 10.29 -13.03 -13.84
N ASN A 73 11.16 -12.17 -13.28
CA ASN A 73 12.32 -11.63 -13.97
C ASN A 73 13.66 -12.03 -13.31
N PRO A 74 14.19 -13.25 -13.57
CA PRO A 74 15.42 -13.74 -12.95
C PRO A 74 16.69 -12.95 -13.31
N LYS A 75 16.63 -11.98 -14.24
CA LYS A 75 17.79 -11.18 -14.69
C LYS A 75 18.22 -10.08 -13.71
N LYS A 76 17.47 -9.79 -12.65
CA LYS A 76 17.89 -8.85 -11.59
C LYS A 76 18.64 -9.51 -10.43
N LEU A 77 18.63 -10.84 -10.32
CA LEU A 77 19.36 -11.57 -9.27
C LEU A 77 20.88 -11.71 -9.53
N HIS A 78 21.37 -11.36 -10.73
CA HIS A 78 22.75 -11.62 -11.13
C HIS A 78 23.64 -10.39 -11.39
N ASN A 79 23.18 -9.17 -11.10
CA ASN A 79 24.04 -8.00 -11.14
C ASN A 79 24.49 -7.60 -9.72
N ILE A 80 25.19 -8.52 -9.07
CA ILE A 80 26.19 -8.21 -8.05
C ILE A 80 27.47 -8.87 -8.55
N ASN A 81 28.21 -8.15 -9.39
CA ASN A 81 29.64 -8.37 -9.65
C ASN A 81 30.38 -7.19 -9.05
#